data_AF-A0A0G4MXQ2-F1
#
_entry.id   AF-A0A0G4MXQ2-F1
#
_cell.length_a   1.000
_cell.length_b   1.000
_cell.length_c   1.000
_cell.angle_alpha   90.00
_cell.angle_beta   90.00
_cell.angle_gamma   90.00
#
_symmetry.space_group_name_H-M   'P 1'
#
loop_
_entity.id
_entity.type
_entity.pdbx_description
1 polymer ?
#
loop_
_entity_poly.entity_id
_entity_poly.type
_entity_poly.pdbx_seq_one_letter_code
_entity_poly.pdbx_strand_id
1 'polypeptide(L)'
;MLSFYISTGGGIASGLTPRDPKIGTLVHTLNERSTSGPTHQVLLSHIAMAQPSPAFATPLPQSNRSEVLEWRFPKPYHQYVLTGKSRAAWHTSFVIPQLNLLLDAGLVVNKERPKHIFLTHGHSDHVLLSPAFVKREDPPDIYCPVEMKRFFDDYILAKTMMNRGGHIQYDEAEARGLPVDKDAPDVDDDGRTPSQRAFLGTHVTHPVVPGDEIPLRRLKGMSATVFQCDHNVPCVGY
;
A
#
# COMPACT_ATOMS: atom_id res chain seq x y z
N MET A 1 -1.63 11.90 8.65
CA MET A 1 -1.71 12.23 10.09
C MET A 1 -2.41 11.05 10.73
N LEU A 2 -1.66 10.09 11.30
CA LEU A 2 -2.24 8.90 11.91
C LEU A 2 -2.70 9.28 13.33
N SER A 3 -4.00 9.23 13.60
CA SER A 3 -4.53 9.36 14.95
C SER A 3 -4.73 7.97 15.53
N PHE A 4 -3.99 7.64 16.59
CA PHE A 4 -4.28 6.48 17.42
C PHE A 4 -5.38 6.89 18.41
N TYR A 5 -6.54 6.22 18.36
CA TYR A 5 -7.58 6.38 19.38
C TYR A 5 -7.45 5.25 20.41
N ILE A 6 -7.02 5.59 21.62
CA ILE A 6 -7.26 4.76 22.80
C ILE A 6 -8.55 5.30 23.41
N SER A 7 -9.67 4.62 23.17
CA SER A 7 -10.96 5.00 23.75
C SER A 7 -11.00 4.59 25.23
N THR A 8 -11.01 5.57 26.12
CA THR A 8 -11.56 5.44 27.47
C THR A 8 -12.98 6.01 27.42
N GLY A 9 -13.99 5.17 27.60
CA GLY A 9 -15.39 5.48 27.29
C GLY A 9 -15.95 6.74 27.96
N GLY A 10 -16.79 7.46 27.21
CA GLY A 10 -17.65 8.53 27.73
C GLY A 10 -18.24 9.45 26.66
N GLY A 11 -19.54 9.27 26.36
CA GLY A 11 -20.52 10.30 25.95
C GLY A 11 -20.25 11.19 24.71
N ILE A 12 -21.00 10.96 23.63
CA ILE A 12 -21.09 11.84 22.46
C ILE A 12 -22.29 12.79 22.56
N ALA A 13 -22.05 14.09 22.37
CA ALA A 13 -23.04 15.10 21.99
C ALA A 13 -22.69 15.63 20.59
N SER A 14 -23.70 15.72 19.73
CA SER A 14 -23.61 15.95 18.29
C SER A 14 -23.66 17.43 17.89
N GLY A 15 -22.98 17.78 16.79
CA GLY A 15 -23.41 18.85 15.88
C GLY A 15 -22.26 19.53 15.12
N LEU A 16 -22.29 19.47 13.79
CA LEU A 16 -22.07 20.60 12.83
C LEU A 16 -21.94 20.07 11.38
N THR A 17 -22.65 20.72 10.45
CA THR A 17 -22.69 20.48 9.00
C THR A 17 -21.88 21.53 8.21
N PRO A 18 -21.31 21.24 7.02
CA PRO A 18 -20.62 22.24 6.18
C PRO A 18 -21.45 22.78 4.99
N ARG A 19 -21.12 24.01 4.53
CA ARG A 19 -21.69 24.75 3.40
C ARG A 19 -20.81 24.70 2.12
N ASP A 20 -21.47 24.84 0.98
CA ASP A 20 -21.04 24.86 -0.46
C ASP A 20 -19.87 25.77 -0.90
N PRO A 21 -19.29 25.49 -2.09
CA PRO A 21 -18.67 26.49 -2.97
C PRO A 21 -19.36 26.65 -4.34
N LYS A 22 -19.44 27.90 -4.83
CA LYS A 22 -19.92 28.29 -6.18
C LYS A 22 -18.76 28.36 -7.19
N ILE A 23 -18.99 27.91 -8.43
CA ILE A 23 -18.13 28.19 -9.61
C ILE A 23 -19.01 28.82 -10.71
N GLY A 24 -18.57 29.94 -11.27
CA GLY A 24 -19.21 30.64 -12.38
C GLY A 24 -18.44 30.46 -13.71
N THR A 25 -19.20 30.30 -14.79
CA THR A 25 -18.73 30.17 -16.17
C THR A 25 -18.89 31.51 -16.91
N LEU A 26 -17.91 31.91 -17.73
CA LEU A 26 -18.02 33.06 -18.63
C LEU A 26 -17.82 32.61 -20.08
N VAL A 27 -18.80 32.91 -20.94
CA VAL A 27 -18.77 32.70 -22.39
C VAL A 27 -18.65 34.06 -23.05
N HIS A 28 -17.74 34.23 -24.01
CA HIS A 28 -17.67 35.41 -24.88
C HIS A 28 -17.70 35.00 -26.35
N THR A 29 -18.79 35.38 -27.02
CA THR A 29 -18.94 35.49 -28.48
C THR A 29 -18.60 36.91 -28.92
N LEU A 30 -18.01 37.10 -30.11
CA LEU A 30 -18.16 38.26 -31.02
C LEU A 30 -17.39 37.91 -32.33
N ASN A 31 -18.05 37.64 -33.46
CA ASN A 31 -18.64 38.51 -34.52
C ASN A 31 -17.61 38.98 -35.58
N GLU A 32 -17.76 38.45 -36.81
CA GLU A 32 -16.97 38.77 -38.01
C GLU A 32 -17.65 39.86 -38.86
N ARG A 33 -16.85 40.75 -39.49
CA ARG A 33 -17.17 41.40 -40.80
C ARG A 33 -15.94 42.10 -41.43
N SER A 34 -15.51 41.53 -42.57
CA SER A 34 -15.08 42.11 -43.87
C SER A 34 -14.74 43.61 -44.02
N THR A 35 -13.58 43.94 -44.61
CA THR A 35 -13.43 44.61 -45.94
C THR A 35 -11.96 44.58 -46.44
N SER A 36 -11.79 44.73 -47.76
CA SER A 36 -10.63 44.48 -48.63
C SER A 36 -9.66 45.66 -48.86
N GLY A 37 -8.36 45.40 -49.05
CA GLY A 37 -7.34 46.33 -49.58
C GLY A 37 -5.94 45.68 -49.77
N PRO A 38 -5.05 46.21 -50.64
CA PRO A 38 -4.04 45.41 -51.35
C PRO A 38 -2.73 45.12 -50.58
N THR A 39 -2.09 44.05 -51.05
CA THR A 39 -0.84 43.40 -50.61
C THR A 39 0.33 44.34 -50.27
N HIS A 40 0.65 44.40 -48.98
CA HIS A 40 2.02 44.60 -48.50
C HIS A 40 2.54 43.28 -47.94
N GLN A 41 3.59 42.75 -48.57
CA GLN A 41 4.33 41.59 -48.10
C GLN A 41 5.10 41.99 -46.84
N VAL A 42 4.45 41.88 -45.67
CA VAL A 42 5.12 42.03 -44.38
C VAL A 42 5.95 40.78 -44.16
N LEU A 43 7.26 40.95 -44.19
CA LEU A 43 8.24 39.92 -43.82
C LEU A 43 8.05 39.61 -42.33
N LEU A 44 7.17 38.67 -42.00
CA LEU A 44 7.06 38.09 -40.66
C LEU A 44 8.33 37.29 -40.40
N SER A 45 9.30 37.92 -39.74
CA SER A 45 10.37 37.21 -39.06
C SER A 45 9.72 36.30 -38.02
N HIS A 46 9.59 35.02 -38.36
CA HIS A 46 9.21 34.00 -37.39
C HIS A 46 10.37 33.88 -36.41
N ILE A 47 10.29 34.61 -35.29
CA ILE A 47 11.05 34.24 -34.11
C ILE A 47 10.44 32.91 -33.68
N ALA A 48 11.11 31.82 -34.05
CA ALA A 48 10.82 30.51 -33.49
C ALA A 48 11.06 30.63 -31.97
N MET A 49 10.00 30.86 -31.22
CA MET A 49 10.02 30.71 -29.78
C MET A 49 10.34 29.25 -29.51
N ALA A 50 11.59 28.98 -29.14
CA ALA A 50 12.01 27.68 -28.65
C ALA A 50 11.02 27.28 -27.55
N GLN A 51 10.25 26.21 -27.79
CA GLN A 51 9.39 25.64 -26.77
C GLN A 51 10.29 25.28 -25.58
N PRO A 52 9.99 25.73 -24.35
CA PRO A 52 10.77 25.32 -23.20
C PRO A 52 10.72 23.80 -23.12
N SER A 53 11.88 23.16 -23.18
CA SER A 53 12.03 21.74 -22.90
C SER A 53 11.27 21.42 -21.62
N PRO A 54 10.47 20.35 -21.55
CA PRO A 54 9.75 20.00 -20.33
C PRO A 54 10.76 19.92 -19.19
N ALA A 55 10.69 20.88 -18.27
CA ALA A 55 11.57 20.92 -17.14
C ALA A 55 11.22 19.72 -16.28
N PHE A 56 12.14 18.75 -16.19
CA PHE A 56 12.03 17.67 -15.23
C PHE A 56 11.84 18.31 -13.86
N ALA A 57 10.77 17.93 -13.15
CA ALA A 57 10.45 18.51 -11.86
C ALA A 57 11.69 18.44 -10.96
N THR A 58 12.24 19.58 -10.57
CA THR A 58 13.37 19.65 -9.65
C THR A 58 12.95 18.92 -8.38
N PRO A 59 13.59 17.77 -8.03
CA PRO A 59 13.21 17.05 -6.84
C PRO A 59 13.41 17.98 -5.64
N LEU A 60 12.36 18.16 -4.83
CA LEU A 60 12.50 18.92 -3.60
C LEU A 60 13.62 18.28 -2.75
N PRO A 61 14.56 19.08 -2.21
CA PRO A 61 15.59 18.57 -1.33
C PRO A 61 14.95 17.74 -0.22
N GLN A 62 15.39 16.49 -0.10
CA GLN A 62 14.79 15.57 0.86
C GLN A 62 15.09 16.05 2.28
N SER A 63 14.07 16.09 3.15
CA SER A 63 14.28 16.23 4.58
C SER A 63 15.11 15.04 5.08
N ASN A 64 16.23 15.33 5.73
CA ASN A 64 17.04 14.34 6.45
C ASN A 64 16.38 13.81 7.72
N ARG A 65 15.25 14.40 8.16
CA ARG A 65 14.62 14.11 9.48
C ARG A 65 13.70 12.89 9.51
N SER A 66 13.85 11.95 8.59
CA SER A 66 13.09 10.70 8.65
C SER A 66 14.05 9.60 9.05
N GLU A 67 14.36 9.56 10.33
CA GLU A 67 15.11 8.48 10.95
C GLU A 67 14.15 7.34 11.34
N VAL A 68 14.68 6.15 11.53
CA VAL A 68 13.94 5.08 12.20
C VAL A 68 13.93 5.43 13.69
N LEU A 69 12.74 5.52 14.28
CA LEU A 69 12.55 5.88 15.67
C LEU A 69 12.17 4.66 16.50
N GLU A 70 12.49 4.70 17.78
CA GLU A 70 12.05 3.71 18.76
C GLU A 70 11.19 4.37 19.83
N TRP A 71 10.09 3.72 20.17
CA TRP A 71 9.21 4.14 21.24
C TRP A 71 8.87 2.94 22.13
N ARG A 72 9.23 3.05 23.41
CA ARG A 72 8.84 2.06 24.42
C ARG A 72 7.44 2.38 24.90
N PHE A 73 6.60 1.34 24.99
CA PHE A 73 5.23 1.50 25.44
C PHE A 73 5.20 1.96 26.91
N PRO A 74 4.16 2.70 27.34
CA PRO A 74 3.98 3.03 28.74
C PRO A 74 3.62 1.78 29.56
N LYS A 75 3.72 1.89 30.90
CA LYS A 75 3.21 0.84 31.79
C LYS A 75 1.70 0.63 31.57
N PRO A 76 1.19 -0.61 31.68
CA PRO A 76 1.90 -1.83 32.07
C PRO A 76 2.73 -2.49 30.96
N TYR A 77 2.61 -2.04 29.71
CA TYR A 77 3.15 -2.69 28.50
C TYR A 77 4.60 -2.34 28.12
N HIS A 78 5.36 -1.74 29.02
CA HIS A 78 6.74 -1.27 28.82
C HIS A 78 7.78 -2.30 28.33
N GLN A 79 7.44 -3.58 28.35
CA GLN A 79 8.23 -4.64 27.71
C GLN A 79 8.22 -4.54 26.17
N TYR A 80 7.23 -3.86 25.57
CA TYR A 80 7.11 -3.71 24.12
C TYR A 80 7.80 -2.43 23.63
N VAL A 81 8.48 -2.58 22.49
CA VAL A 81 9.15 -1.47 21.79
C VAL A 81 8.66 -1.44 20.35
N LEU A 82 8.16 -0.28 19.93
CA LEU A 82 7.80 0.00 18.55
C LEU A 82 8.98 0.68 17.87
N THR A 83 9.58 -0.01 16.91
CA THR A 83 10.66 0.51 16.09
C THR A 83 10.10 0.74 14.68
N GLY A 84 10.16 1.95 14.15
CA GLY A 84 9.58 2.20 12.84
C GLY A 84 9.81 3.57 12.26
N LYS A 85 9.24 3.75 11.07
CA LYS A 85 9.36 4.96 10.27
C LYS A 85 8.09 5.16 9.47
N SER A 86 7.55 6.38 9.51
CA SER A 86 6.44 6.78 8.65
C SER A 86 6.71 8.14 8.02
N ARG A 87 6.59 8.17 6.71
CA ARG A 87 6.61 9.38 5.88
C ARG A 87 5.58 9.17 4.78
N ALA A 88 4.56 10.02 4.79
CA ALA A 88 3.44 9.95 3.86
C ALA A 88 3.92 9.86 2.41
N ALA A 89 3.33 8.94 1.65
CA ALA A 89 3.63 8.64 0.25
C ALA A 89 5.06 8.12 -0.04
N TRP A 90 5.83 7.78 1.00
CA TRP A 90 7.18 7.23 0.85
C TRP A 90 7.25 5.83 1.46
N HIS A 91 6.99 5.74 2.76
CA HIS A 91 6.96 4.47 3.47
C HIS A 91 6.31 4.62 4.84
N THR A 92 5.64 3.57 5.30
CA THR A 92 5.17 3.37 6.65
C THR A 92 5.45 1.92 7.02
N SER A 93 6.22 1.72 8.10
CA SER A 93 6.49 0.41 8.68
C SER A 93 6.86 0.54 10.14
N PHE A 94 6.25 -0.31 10.97
CA PHE A 94 6.58 -0.41 12.39
C PHE A 94 6.68 -1.87 12.81
N VAL A 95 7.75 -2.21 13.51
CA VAL A 95 8.00 -3.54 14.06
C VAL A 95 7.86 -3.48 15.58
N ILE A 96 7.17 -4.47 16.15
CA ILE A 96 7.19 -4.76 17.58
C ILE A 96 7.85 -6.13 17.77
N PRO A 97 9.18 -6.21 17.99
CA PRO A 97 9.92 -7.47 17.99
C PRO A 97 9.36 -8.49 18.99
N GLN A 98 8.98 -8.03 20.18
CA GLN A 98 8.46 -8.87 21.26
C GLN A 98 7.11 -9.51 20.93
N LEU A 99 6.37 -8.95 19.98
CA LEU A 99 5.09 -9.48 19.50
C LEU A 99 5.24 -10.23 18.16
N ASN A 100 6.47 -10.32 17.64
CA ASN A 100 6.73 -10.90 16.32
C ASN A 100 5.82 -10.27 15.24
N LEU A 101 5.63 -8.95 15.34
CA LEU A 101 4.57 -8.21 14.66
C LEU A 101 5.14 -7.08 13.79
N LEU A 102 4.59 -6.94 12.58
CA LEU A 102 4.84 -5.83 11.65
C LEU A 102 3.52 -5.13 11.33
N LEU A 103 3.48 -3.82 11.48
CA LEU A 103 2.42 -2.93 10.99
C LEU A 103 2.92 -2.21 9.74
N ASP A 104 2.30 -2.55 8.60
CA ASP A 104 2.71 -2.14 7.25
C ASP A 104 4.14 -2.52 6.87
N ALA A 105 4.37 -2.72 5.59
CA ALA A 105 5.62 -3.18 5.00
C ALA A 105 6.13 -2.24 3.90
N GLY A 106 5.93 -0.92 4.03
CA GLY A 106 6.51 0.07 3.12
C GLY A 106 8.05 0.17 3.15
N LEU A 107 8.69 -0.20 4.26
CA LEU A 107 10.14 -0.16 4.46
C LEU A 107 10.63 -1.27 5.40
N VAL A 108 11.82 -1.81 5.14
CA VAL A 108 12.53 -2.67 6.09
C VAL A 108 13.25 -1.79 7.11
N VAL A 109 12.69 -1.65 8.30
CA VAL A 109 13.20 -0.74 9.35
C VAL A 109 14.27 -1.36 10.26
N ASN A 110 14.37 -2.69 10.30
CA ASN A 110 15.40 -3.42 11.06
C ASN A 110 15.65 -4.83 10.46
N LYS A 111 16.40 -5.66 11.18
CA LYS A 111 16.75 -7.03 10.76
C LYS A 111 15.70 -8.09 11.15
N GLU A 112 14.68 -7.73 11.92
CA GLU A 112 13.66 -8.67 12.38
C GLU A 112 12.83 -9.20 11.21
N ARG A 113 12.31 -10.42 11.36
CA ARG A 113 11.42 -11.04 10.38
C ARG A 113 10.10 -11.45 11.04
N PRO A 114 9.21 -10.47 11.30
CA PRO A 114 7.92 -10.70 11.93
C PRO A 114 7.06 -11.74 11.22
N LYS A 115 6.15 -12.35 11.98
CA LYS A 115 5.32 -13.48 11.53
C LYS A 115 3.84 -13.20 11.61
N HIS A 116 3.45 -12.15 12.32
CA HIS A 116 2.15 -11.51 12.21
C HIS A 116 2.37 -10.19 11.47
N ILE A 117 1.93 -10.10 10.22
CA ILE A 117 2.07 -8.90 9.40
C ILE A 117 0.68 -8.35 9.15
N PHE A 118 0.45 -7.10 9.54
CA PHE A 118 -0.81 -6.41 9.40
C PHE A 118 -0.63 -5.27 8.41
N LEU A 119 -1.33 -5.35 7.28
CA LEU A 119 -1.33 -4.35 6.23
C LEU A 119 -2.63 -3.56 6.32
N THR A 120 -2.52 -2.24 6.49
CA THR A 120 -3.68 -1.36 6.66
C THR A 120 -4.43 -1.14 5.35
N HIS A 121 -3.70 -0.94 4.26
CA HIS A 121 -4.24 -0.73 2.91
C HIS A 121 -3.16 -0.95 1.83
N GLY A 122 -3.58 -0.89 0.56
CA GLY A 122 -2.75 -1.31 -0.59
C GLY A 122 -1.84 -0.24 -1.22
N HIS A 123 -1.70 0.96 -0.65
CA HIS A 123 -0.76 1.93 -1.23
C HIS A 123 0.69 1.45 -1.10
N SER A 124 1.53 1.81 -2.07
CA SER A 124 2.91 1.35 -2.13
C SER A 124 3.73 1.76 -0.91
N ASP A 125 3.48 2.94 -0.34
CA ASP A 125 4.13 3.36 0.90
C ASP A 125 3.74 2.50 2.11
N HIS A 126 2.77 1.59 2.01
CA HIS A 126 2.40 0.64 3.05
C HIS A 126 2.73 -0.83 2.70
N VAL A 127 2.92 -1.18 1.43
CA VAL A 127 3.07 -2.61 1.04
C VAL A 127 4.30 -2.92 0.17
N LEU A 128 5.02 -1.92 -0.34
CA LEU A 128 6.06 -2.10 -1.37
C LEU A 128 7.16 -3.08 -0.98
N LEU A 129 7.55 -3.17 0.29
CA LEU A 129 8.59 -4.10 0.76
C LEU A 129 8.02 -5.34 1.46
N SER A 130 6.72 -5.60 1.38
CA SER A 130 6.13 -6.88 1.80
C SER A 130 6.84 -8.13 1.25
N PRO A 131 7.39 -8.17 0.02
CA PRO A 131 8.06 -9.36 -0.46
C PRO A 131 9.41 -9.66 0.22
N ALA A 132 9.90 -8.75 1.07
CA ALA A 132 11.09 -8.97 1.91
C ALA A 132 10.80 -9.80 3.16
N PHE A 133 9.52 -9.96 3.52
CA PHE A 133 9.08 -10.66 4.74
C PHE A 133 8.47 -12.04 4.48
N VAL A 134 8.10 -12.35 3.23
CA VAL A 134 7.60 -13.68 2.83
C VAL A 134 8.74 -14.69 2.68
N LYS A 135 8.54 -15.92 3.15
CA LYS A 135 9.53 -17.00 3.10
C LYS A 135 8.85 -18.38 3.21
N ARG A 136 9.29 -19.35 2.42
CA ARG A 136 8.66 -20.69 2.35
C ARG A 136 8.89 -21.55 3.59
N GLU A 137 10.07 -21.50 4.18
CA GLU A 137 10.44 -22.39 5.29
C GLU A 137 9.75 -22.03 6.60
N ASP A 138 9.38 -20.76 6.79
CA ASP A 138 8.61 -20.28 7.94
C ASP A 138 7.69 -19.13 7.50
N PRO A 139 6.56 -19.45 6.83
CA PRO A 139 5.66 -18.48 6.24
C PRO A 139 4.99 -17.57 7.30
N PRO A 140 5.03 -16.24 7.14
CA PRO A 140 4.26 -15.33 7.99
C PRO A 140 2.76 -15.42 7.66
N ASP A 141 1.92 -15.04 8.62
CA ASP A 141 0.54 -14.66 8.35
C ASP A 141 0.52 -13.19 7.96
N ILE A 142 -0.23 -12.88 6.90
CA ILE A 142 -0.44 -11.53 6.40
C ILE A 142 -1.92 -11.24 6.47
N TYR A 143 -2.30 -10.24 7.23
CA TYR A 143 -3.67 -9.76 7.37
C TYR A 143 -3.82 -8.48 6.56
N CYS A 144 -4.85 -8.41 5.70
CA CYS A 144 -5.11 -7.25 4.86
C CYS A 144 -6.62 -7.11 4.57
N PRO A 145 -7.09 -5.92 4.17
CA PRO A 145 -8.48 -5.75 3.73
C PRO A 145 -8.88 -6.83 2.71
N VAL A 146 -10.07 -7.41 2.86
CA VAL A 146 -10.55 -8.50 2.00
C VAL A 146 -10.45 -8.17 0.51
N GLU A 147 -10.72 -6.91 0.14
CA GLU A 147 -10.66 -6.43 -1.24
C GLU A 147 -9.23 -6.39 -1.81
N MET A 148 -8.22 -6.31 -0.94
CA MET A 148 -6.81 -6.23 -1.31
C MET A 148 -6.18 -7.62 -1.51
N LYS A 149 -6.71 -8.65 -0.84
CA LYS A 149 -6.12 -9.99 -0.74
C LYS A 149 -5.62 -10.52 -2.08
N ARG A 150 -6.49 -10.52 -3.09
CA ARG A 150 -6.15 -11.04 -4.42
C ARG A 150 -4.96 -10.29 -5.03
N PHE A 151 -5.01 -8.95 -5.05
CA PHE A 151 -3.98 -8.13 -5.66
C PHE A 151 -2.64 -8.21 -4.92
N PHE A 152 -2.69 -8.37 -3.60
CA PHE A 152 -1.50 -8.60 -2.80
C PHE A 152 -0.79 -9.91 -3.18
N ASP A 153 -1.54 -11.00 -3.25
CA ASP A 153 -0.99 -12.30 -3.67
C ASP A 153 -0.43 -12.22 -5.10
N ASP A 154 -1.14 -11.57 -6.03
CA ASP A 154 -0.67 -11.38 -7.41
C ASP A 154 0.63 -10.56 -7.44
N TYR A 155 0.79 -9.56 -6.57
CA TYR A 155 2.02 -8.80 -6.41
C TYR A 155 3.19 -9.68 -5.92
N ILE A 156 2.98 -10.52 -4.90
CA ILE A 156 4.00 -11.46 -4.42
C ILE A 156 4.36 -12.49 -5.48
N LEU A 157 3.37 -12.98 -6.23
CA LEU A 157 3.56 -13.93 -7.32
C LEU A 157 4.40 -13.33 -8.45
N ALA A 158 4.07 -12.12 -8.90
CA ALA A 158 4.83 -11.40 -9.93
C ALA A 158 6.29 -11.16 -9.48
N LYS A 159 6.50 -10.71 -8.24
CA LYS A 159 7.84 -10.58 -7.66
C LYS A 159 8.59 -11.92 -7.64
N THR A 160 7.90 -13.02 -7.33
CA THR A 160 8.49 -14.36 -7.32
C THR A 160 9.00 -14.76 -8.70
N MET A 161 8.25 -14.45 -9.77
CA MET A 161 8.71 -14.70 -11.14
C MET A 161 9.90 -13.82 -11.52
N MET A 162 9.87 -12.53 -11.16
CA MET A 162 11.00 -11.62 -11.37
C MET A 162 12.27 -12.09 -10.68
N ASN A 163 12.16 -12.56 -9.43
CA ASN A 163 13.28 -13.11 -8.67
C ASN A 163 13.91 -14.35 -9.32
N ARG A 164 13.16 -15.05 -10.18
CA ARG A 164 13.64 -16.20 -10.97
C ARG A 164 14.09 -15.80 -12.37
N GLY A 165 14.23 -14.50 -12.63
CA GLY A 165 14.71 -13.94 -13.90
C GLY A 165 13.69 -13.94 -15.04
N GLY A 166 12.42 -14.26 -14.76
CA GLY A 166 11.38 -14.34 -15.81
C GLY A 166 11.58 -15.48 -16.82
N HIS A 167 12.50 -16.41 -16.55
CA HIS A 167 12.79 -17.56 -17.41
C HIS A 167 11.83 -18.73 -17.21
N ILE A 168 10.91 -18.62 -16.24
CA ILE A 168 9.94 -19.63 -15.93
C ILE A 168 8.52 -19.08 -16.07
N GLN A 169 7.58 -19.98 -16.34
CA GLN A 169 6.16 -19.71 -16.41
C GLN A 169 5.43 -20.08 -15.11
N TYR A 170 4.20 -19.60 -14.98
CA TYR A 170 3.37 -19.83 -13.80
C TYR A 170 2.94 -21.28 -13.59
N ASP A 171 2.98 -22.12 -14.62
CA ASP A 171 2.61 -23.54 -14.63
C ASP A 171 3.78 -24.50 -14.36
N GLU A 172 5.00 -23.98 -14.17
CA GLU A 172 6.20 -24.79 -13.98
C GLU A 172 6.51 -25.16 -12.51
N ALA A 173 5.58 -25.01 -11.56
CA ALA A 173 5.89 -25.19 -10.14
C ALA A 173 6.44 -26.60 -9.81
N GLU A 174 5.83 -27.66 -10.35
CA GLU A 174 6.27 -29.05 -10.12
C GLU A 174 7.66 -29.30 -10.73
N ALA A 175 7.92 -28.79 -11.94
CA ALA A 175 9.24 -28.87 -12.59
C ALA A 175 10.34 -28.14 -11.80
N ARG A 176 9.96 -27.23 -10.89
CA ARG A 176 10.86 -26.53 -9.96
C ARG A 176 10.88 -27.13 -8.56
N GLY A 177 10.34 -28.34 -8.39
CA GLY A 177 10.33 -29.09 -7.14
C GLY A 177 9.40 -28.48 -6.08
N LEU A 178 8.43 -27.67 -6.47
CA LEU A 178 7.43 -27.15 -5.55
C LEU A 178 6.29 -28.16 -5.40
N PRO A 179 5.78 -28.37 -4.17
CA PRO A 179 4.63 -29.24 -3.96
C PRO A 179 3.40 -28.60 -4.62
N VAL A 180 2.84 -29.30 -5.61
CA VAL A 180 1.57 -28.95 -6.25
C VAL A 180 0.50 -29.89 -5.72
N ASP A 181 -0.53 -29.33 -5.12
CA ASP A 181 -1.69 -30.08 -4.67
C ASP A 181 -2.55 -30.46 -5.88
N LYS A 182 -2.52 -31.74 -6.25
CA LYS A 182 -3.24 -32.29 -7.42
C LYS A 182 -4.70 -32.62 -7.09
N ASP A 183 -5.04 -32.67 -5.81
CA ASP A 183 -6.40 -32.94 -5.35
C ASP A 183 -7.20 -31.64 -5.17
N ALA A 184 -6.51 -30.49 -5.14
CA ALA A 184 -7.13 -29.17 -5.12
C ALA A 184 -7.83 -28.83 -6.45
N PRO A 185 -8.85 -27.95 -6.43
CA PRO A 185 -9.52 -27.49 -7.65
C PRO A 185 -8.55 -26.92 -8.70
N ASP A 186 -8.87 -27.13 -9.98
CA ASP A 186 -8.09 -26.61 -11.12
C ASP A 186 -7.87 -25.09 -11.03
N VAL A 187 -8.83 -24.38 -10.44
CA VAL A 187 -8.79 -22.94 -10.22
C VAL A 187 -9.38 -22.63 -8.85
N ASP A 188 -8.71 -21.77 -8.06
CA ASP A 188 -9.26 -21.27 -6.79
C ASP A 188 -10.22 -20.08 -6.98
N ASP A 189 -10.78 -19.58 -5.88
CA ASP A 189 -11.73 -18.45 -5.86
C ASP A 189 -11.14 -17.16 -6.48
N ASP A 190 -9.82 -17.04 -6.55
CA ASP A 190 -9.11 -15.90 -7.12
C ASP A 190 -8.68 -16.13 -8.59
N GLY A 191 -9.01 -17.28 -9.18
CA GLY A 191 -8.66 -17.59 -10.56
C GLY A 191 -7.27 -18.22 -10.73
N ARG A 192 -6.63 -18.73 -9.66
CA ARG A 192 -5.27 -19.26 -9.71
C ARG A 192 -5.23 -20.77 -9.86
N THR A 193 -4.25 -21.25 -10.63
CA THR A 193 -3.97 -22.69 -10.78
C THR A 193 -3.25 -23.29 -9.56
N PRO A 194 -3.28 -24.62 -9.37
CA PRO A 194 -2.45 -25.30 -8.37
C PRO A 194 -0.98 -24.90 -8.41
N SER A 195 -0.42 -24.71 -9.61
CA SER A 195 0.98 -24.29 -9.79
C SER A 195 1.22 -22.87 -9.28
N GLN A 196 0.33 -21.92 -9.58
CA GLN A 196 0.41 -20.56 -9.05
C GLN A 196 0.32 -20.53 -7.52
N ARG A 197 -0.61 -21.30 -6.93
CA ARG A 197 -0.72 -21.46 -5.47
C ARG A 197 0.56 -22.05 -4.87
N ALA A 198 1.18 -23.02 -5.53
CA ALA A 198 2.44 -23.60 -5.09
C ALA A 198 3.59 -22.57 -5.05
N PHE A 199 3.61 -21.57 -5.94
CA PHE A 199 4.56 -20.45 -5.85
C PHE A 199 4.25 -19.52 -4.66
N LEU A 200 2.98 -19.32 -4.33
CA LEU A 200 2.50 -18.49 -3.22
C LEU A 200 2.70 -19.11 -1.83
N GLY A 201 3.18 -20.35 -1.71
CA GLY A 201 3.53 -21.01 -0.44
C GLY A 201 4.68 -20.36 0.35
N THR A 202 4.83 -19.05 0.29
CA THR A 202 5.80 -18.22 1.02
C THR A 202 5.16 -17.42 2.16
N HIS A 203 3.83 -17.38 2.23
CA HIS A 203 3.05 -16.69 3.25
C HIS A 203 1.62 -17.27 3.25
N VAL A 204 0.81 -16.88 4.24
CA VAL A 204 -0.62 -17.13 4.25
C VAL A 204 -1.34 -15.79 4.38
N THR A 205 -2.13 -15.44 3.37
CA THR A 205 -2.89 -14.19 3.36
C THR A 205 -4.29 -14.43 3.92
N HIS A 206 -4.64 -13.70 4.96
CA HIS A 206 -5.93 -13.72 5.64
C HIS A 206 -6.68 -12.42 5.28
N PRO A 207 -7.76 -12.49 4.50
CA PRO A 207 -8.62 -11.34 4.29
C PRO A 207 -9.33 -10.98 5.60
N VAL A 208 -9.43 -9.69 5.91
CA VAL A 208 -10.11 -9.21 7.11
C VAL A 208 -11.15 -8.13 6.79
N VAL A 209 -12.14 -8.02 7.65
CA VAL A 209 -13.18 -6.99 7.64
C VAL A 209 -13.30 -6.32 9.02
N PRO A 210 -13.82 -5.09 9.11
CA PRO A 210 -14.09 -4.44 10.39
C PRO A 210 -14.95 -5.31 11.31
N GLY A 211 -14.55 -5.42 12.58
CA GLY A 211 -15.19 -6.26 13.58
C GLY A 211 -14.53 -7.62 13.77
N ASP A 212 -13.62 -8.03 12.89
CA ASP A 212 -12.85 -9.26 13.08
C ASP A 212 -11.96 -9.18 14.33
N GLU A 213 -11.84 -10.31 15.03
CA GLU A 213 -10.88 -10.50 16.10
C GLU A 213 -9.91 -11.62 15.72
N ILE A 214 -8.63 -11.27 15.61
CA ILE A 214 -7.59 -12.15 15.08
C ILE A 214 -6.76 -12.68 16.25
N PRO A 215 -6.85 -13.97 16.60
CA PRO A 215 -5.95 -14.57 17.58
C PRO A 215 -4.53 -14.64 17.01
N LEU A 216 -3.56 -14.07 17.74
CA LEU A 216 -2.17 -14.07 17.29
C LEU A 216 -1.55 -15.44 17.54
N ARG A 217 -1.56 -16.34 16.54
CA ARG A 217 -1.23 -17.77 16.71
C ARG A 217 0.10 -18.07 17.46
N ARG A 218 1.08 -17.16 17.40
CA ARG A 218 2.39 -17.33 18.06
C ARG A 218 2.48 -16.66 19.45
N LEU A 219 1.39 -16.06 19.93
CA LEU A 219 1.30 -15.37 21.22
C LEU A 219 0.08 -15.87 22.00
N LYS A 220 0.28 -16.24 23.26
CA LYS A 220 -0.83 -16.69 24.11
C LYS A 220 -1.59 -15.50 24.66
N GLY A 221 -2.92 -15.51 24.53
CA GLY A 221 -3.81 -14.52 25.15
C GLY A 221 -3.73 -13.13 24.54
N MET A 222 -3.30 -13.01 23.28
CA MET A 222 -3.29 -11.75 22.55
C MET A 222 -4.06 -11.89 21.24
N SER A 223 -4.91 -10.91 20.96
CA SER A 223 -5.65 -10.76 19.72
C SER A 223 -5.44 -9.35 19.14
N ALA A 224 -5.68 -9.20 17.84
CA ALA A 224 -5.81 -7.91 17.18
C ALA A 224 -7.28 -7.70 16.78
N THR A 225 -7.80 -6.48 16.97
CA THR A 225 -9.17 -6.13 16.59
C THR A 225 -9.13 -5.29 15.33
N VAL A 226 -9.88 -5.69 14.31
CA VAL A 226 -9.94 -4.96 13.05
C VAL A 226 -11.02 -3.90 13.14
N PHE A 227 -10.71 -2.66 12.77
CA PHE A 227 -11.69 -1.56 12.75
C PHE A 227 -11.64 -0.78 11.44
N GLN A 228 -12.78 -0.17 11.08
CA GLN A 228 -12.90 0.61 9.84
C GLN A 228 -12.05 1.89 9.94
N CYS A 229 -11.33 2.19 8.86
CA CYS A 229 -10.62 3.45 8.68
C CYS A 229 -11.11 4.14 7.40
N ASP A 230 -11.26 5.47 7.46
CA ASP A 230 -11.60 6.27 6.27
C ASP A 230 -10.36 6.52 5.42
N HIS A 231 -10.44 6.17 4.14
CA HIS A 231 -9.38 6.40 3.16
C HIS A 231 -9.93 6.34 1.72
N ASN A 232 -9.11 6.67 0.73
CA ASN A 232 -9.50 6.61 -0.70
C ASN A 232 -9.45 5.20 -1.31
N VAL A 233 -8.99 4.20 -0.56
CA VAL A 233 -8.94 2.78 -0.91
C VAL A 233 -9.44 1.96 0.28
N PRO A 234 -9.81 0.67 0.11
CA PRO A 234 -10.13 -0.21 1.23
C PRO A 234 -9.05 -0.15 2.31
N CYS A 235 -9.44 0.18 3.53
CA CYS A 235 -8.54 0.52 4.62
C CYS A 235 -9.12 0.06 5.96
N VAL A 236 -8.28 -0.60 6.75
CA VAL A 236 -8.59 -1.02 8.12
C VAL A 236 -7.48 -0.58 9.06
N GLY A 237 -7.84 -0.46 10.34
CA GLY A 237 -6.89 -0.37 11.45
C GLY A 237 -6.87 -1.66 12.26
N TYR A 238 -5.81 -1.81 13.07
CA TYR A 238 -5.55 -2.94 13.96
C TYR A 238 -5.16 -2.46 15.36
#